data_AF-A0A3C0ZQ39-F1
#
_entry.id   AF-A0A3C0ZQ39-F1
#
_cell.length_a   1.000
_cell.length_b   1.000
_cell.length_c   1.000
_cell.angle_alpha   90.00
_cell.angle_beta   90.00
_cell.angle_gamma   90.00
#
_symmetry.space_group_name_H-M   'P 1'
#
loop_
_entity.id
_entity.type
_entity.pdbx_description
1 polymer ?
#
loop_
_entity_poly.entity_id
_entity_poly.type
_entity_poly.pdbx_seq_one_letter_code
_entity_poly.pdbx_strand_id
1 'polypeptide(L)'
;MNFKAVPSNITKAGLYLFAFSLPVSHVPAQFGIGVAFLGWMGEGIVQNRWQLRWHPFFIPLTFYLTWNLFSAALSARPAHSLGAVLDNEWPLVVMLMMFWTIRNAVLLKRLVSALLIASFVAMVYAIWQTFGGLELYRHLQLDPMGSGYFRAVGFYGFYLTFAAFAMTIFFLSAALAVEVKSGRRWPYVITALVSFLAVVGTFARSIWLSFGTAIPLYAFTRGRKTGIAVSIALVVIVVAGFLTVPALRYRVESITDLGQNETRLNLWRTAFAISNDHPILGIGEDNWDHFFERYRVDGYYDTVVHPHNDYFSVLVSSGYPGLLAFVGMWCVALVAGYKVSRTTKDDARRAIALGSTFSLLGFLVGSFFQNYYGTFVNCLGWWLVVGLILTAQSLEDNGDGAKKEGS
;
A
#
# COMPACT_ATOMS: atom_id res chain seq x y z
N MET A 1 37.89 13.85 -5.89
CA MET A 1 36.51 13.31 -5.72
C MET A 1 36.49 11.88 -6.20
N ASN A 2 35.95 10.93 -5.42
CA ASN A 2 35.87 9.53 -5.84
C ASN A 2 34.68 9.37 -6.80
N PHE A 3 34.92 9.57 -8.10
CA PHE A 3 33.88 9.52 -9.15
C PHE A 3 33.09 8.20 -9.16
N LYS A 4 33.66 7.10 -8.64
CA LYS A 4 32.99 5.80 -8.51
C LYS A 4 31.85 5.78 -7.50
N ALA A 5 31.86 6.67 -6.51
CA ALA A 5 30.85 6.72 -5.45
C ALA A 5 29.66 7.65 -5.77
N VAL A 6 29.81 8.54 -6.77
CA VAL A 6 28.79 9.54 -7.13
C VAL A 6 27.47 8.88 -7.53
N PRO A 7 27.43 7.84 -8.39
CA PRO A 7 26.16 7.22 -8.77
C PRO A 7 25.40 6.58 -7.60
N SER A 8 26.11 5.88 -6.71
CA SER A 8 25.50 5.26 -5.52
C SER A 8 24.89 6.30 -4.55
N ASN A 9 25.52 7.48 -4.44
CA ASN A 9 24.99 8.57 -3.63
C ASN A 9 23.74 9.21 -4.25
N ILE A 10 23.70 9.34 -5.58
CA ILE A 10 22.51 9.79 -6.32
C ILE A 10 21.35 8.82 -6.08
N THR A 11 21.61 7.51 -6.16
CA THR A 11 20.60 6.47 -5.88
C THR A 11 19.99 6.64 -4.49
N LYS A 12 20.84 6.77 -3.47
CA LYS A 12 20.41 6.98 -2.08
C LYS A 12 19.62 8.27 -1.91
N ALA A 13 20.09 9.37 -2.50
CA ALA A 13 19.40 10.66 -2.44
C ALA A 13 17.99 10.56 -3.04
N GLY A 14 17.83 9.88 -4.18
CA GLY A 14 16.53 9.60 -4.79
C GLY A 14 15.60 8.80 -3.88
N LEU A 15 16.11 7.74 -3.24
CA LEU A 15 15.32 6.95 -2.28
C LEU A 15 14.90 7.75 -1.03
N TYR A 16 15.77 8.60 -0.51
CA TYR A 16 15.40 9.48 0.62
C TYR A 16 14.37 10.53 0.20
N LEU A 17 14.52 11.11 -0.99
CA LEU A 17 13.54 12.05 -1.53
C LEU A 17 12.18 11.36 -1.68
N PHE A 18 12.14 10.15 -2.22
CA PHE A 18 10.91 9.34 -2.28
C PHE A 18 10.30 9.13 -0.89
N ALA A 19 11.07 8.58 0.05
CA ALA A 19 10.59 8.26 1.39
C ALA A 19 10.08 9.48 2.16
N PHE A 20 10.78 10.62 2.06
CA PHE A 20 10.43 11.84 2.78
C PHE A 20 9.21 12.55 2.17
N SER A 21 9.06 12.49 0.85
CA SER A 21 8.05 13.28 0.15
C SER A 21 6.73 12.53 -0.08
N LEU A 22 6.75 11.19 -0.12
CA LEU A 22 5.56 10.36 -0.30
C LEU A 22 4.37 10.74 0.61
N PRO A 23 4.55 11.05 1.91
CA PRO A 23 3.43 11.41 2.80
C PRO A 23 2.76 12.75 2.48
N VAL A 24 3.46 13.61 1.72
CA VAL A 24 3.05 15.00 1.46
C VAL A 24 2.62 15.17 0.01
N SER A 25 3.40 14.65 -0.95
CA SER A 25 3.09 14.76 -2.37
C SER A 25 3.71 13.63 -3.16
N HIS A 26 2.92 13.06 -4.08
CA HIS A 26 3.40 11.99 -4.96
C HIS A 26 4.36 12.51 -6.03
N VAL A 27 4.29 13.76 -6.45
CA VAL A 27 5.16 14.33 -7.51
C VAL A 27 6.65 14.30 -7.15
N PRO A 28 7.11 14.93 -6.05
CA PRO A 28 8.51 14.80 -5.60
C PRO A 28 8.88 13.35 -5.28
N ALA A 29 7.91 12.50 -4.90
CA ALA A 29 8.16 11.10 -4.64
C ALA A 29 8.52 10.35 -5.92
N GLN A 30 7.73 10.52 -6.98
CA GLN A 30 8.02 10.00 -8.33
C GLN A 30 9.37 10.50 -8.83
N PHE A 31 9.66 11.81 -8.67
CA PHE A 31 10.95 12.36 -9.05
C PHE A 31 12.11 11.73 -8.27
N GLY A 32 11.93 11.46 -6.97
CA GLY A 32 12.88 10.71 -6.17
C GLY A 32 13.18 9.32 -6.71
N ILE A 33 12.16 8.59 -7.18
CA ILE A 33 12.36 7.29 -7.85
C ILE A 33 13.09 7.45 -9.19
N GLY A 34 12.77 8.47 -9.98
CA GLY A 34 13.50 8.80 -11.20
C GLY A 34 14.99 9.08 -10.95
N VAL A 35 15.30 9.89 -9.93
CA VAL A 35 16.68 10.14 -9.48
C VAL A 35 17.35 8.84 -9.02
N ALA A 36 16.63 8.00 -8.28
CA ALA A 36 17.16 6.71 -7.82
C ALA A 36 17.53 5.80 -9.01
N PHE A 37 16.65 5.76 -10.01
CA PHE A 37 16.85 5.00 -11.25
C PHE A 37 18.04 5.51 -12.06
N LEU A 38 18.18 6.83 -12.24
CA LEU A 38 19.33 7.43 -12.92
C LEU A 38 20.65 7.14 -12.19
N GLY A 39 20.66 7.20 -10.87
CA GLY A 39 21.80 6.81 -10.05
C GLY A 39 22.18 5.34 -10.25
N TRP A 40 21.19 4.44 -10.24
CA TRP A 40 21.40 3.01 -10.49
C TRP A 40 21.93 2.72 -11.90
N MET A 41 21.39 3.39 -12.92
CA MET A 41 21.89 3.30 -14.30
C MET A 41 23.34 3.79 -14.40
N GLY A 42 23.63 4.96 -13.83
CA GLY A 42 24.98 5.51 -13.80
C GLY A 42 25.96 4.60 -13.09
N GLU A 43 25.53 3.93 -12.02
CA GLU A 43 26.36 2.96 -11.31
C GLU A 43 26.66 1.74 -12.17
N GLY A 44 25.64 1.20 -12.85
CA GLY A 44 25.78 0.08 -13.78
C GLY A 44 26.77 0.37 -14.91
N ILE A 45 26.68 1.55 -15.52
CA ILE A 45 27.55 2.00 -16.62
C ILE A 45 28.98 2.25 -16.13
N VAL A 46 29.16 3.04 -15.06
CA VAL A 46 30.49 3.43 -14.56
C VAL A 46 31.26 2.25 -13.98
N GLN A 47 30.58 1.33 -13.30
CA GLN A 47 31.21 0.16 -12.68
C GLN A 47 31.22 -1.08 -13.59
N ASN A 48 30.60 -1.01 -14.77
CA ASN A 48 30.34 -2.15 -15.66
C ASN A 48 29.72 -3.35 -14.92
N ARG A 49 28.84 -3.06 -13.95
CA ARG A 49 28.23 -4.06 -13.06
C ARG A 49 26.81 -3.68 -12.68
N TRP A 50 25.85 -4.45 -13.20
CA TRP A 50 24.43 -4.25 -12.90
C TRP A 50 24.05 -4.91 -11.58
N GLN A 51 23.32 -4.19 -10.73
CA GLN A 51 22.91 -4.65 -9.40
C GLN A 51 21.66 -5.54 -9.40
N LEU A 52 21.45 -6.28 -10.48
CA LEU A 52 20.27 -7.12 -10.65
C LEU A 52 20.32 -8.29 -9.67
N ARG A 53 19.21 -8.50 -8.96
CA ARG A 53 18.99 -9.67 -8.10
C ARG A 53 17.74 -10.38 -8.57
N TRP A 54 17.73 -11.70 -8.46
CA TRP A 54 16.54 -12.51 -8.68
C TRP A 54 15.79 -12.78 -7.37
N HIS A 55 14.47 -12.86 -7.44
CA HIS A 55 13.61 -13.30 -6.35
C HIS A 55 12.43 -14.12 -6.91
N PRO A 56 11.97 -15.21 -6.25
CA PRO A 56 10.82 -16.00 -6.72
C PRO A 56 9.53 -15.19 -6.97
N PHE A 57 9.36 -14.05 -6.30
CA PHE A 57 8.24 -13.12 -6.55
C PHE A 57 8.16 -12.62 -8.00
N PHE A 58 9.28 -12.59 -8.72
CA PHE A 58 9.29 -12.15 -10.12
C PHE A 58 8.62 -13.14 -11.07
N ILE A 59 8.44 -14.40 -10.69
CA ILE A 59 7.75 -15.39 -11.53
C ILE A 59 6.28 -14.99 -11.74
N PRO A 60 5.43 -14.90 -10.70
CA PRO A 60 4.05 -14.49 -10.88
C PRO A 60 3.92 -13.02 -11.33
N LEU A 61 4.85 -12.14 -10.95
CA LEU A 61 4.87 -10.76 -11.43
C LEU A 61 5.07 -10.68 -12.95
N THR A 62 6.10 -11.35 -13.48
CA THR A 62 6.37 -11.35 -14.93
C THR A 62 5.21 -12.00 -15.68
N PHE A 63 4.63 -13.08 -15.16
CA PHE A 63 3.43 -13.67 -15.76
C PHE A 63 2.27 -12.66 -15.76
N TYR A 64 1.98 -12.00 -14.63
CA TYR A 64 0.92 -10.99 -14.54
C TYR A 64 1.13 -9.84 -15.54
N LEU A 65 2.33 -9.26 -15.61
CA LEU A 65 2.63 -8.16 -16.53
C LEU A 65 2.53 -8.58 -18.00
N THR A 66 3.10 -9.75 -18.35
CA THR A 66 3.04 -10.24 -19.73
C THR A 66 1.63 -10.64 -20.14
N TRP A 67 0.84 -11.18 -19.22
CA TRP A 67 -0.56 -11.49 -19.44
C TRP A 67 -1.40 -10.22 -19.64
N ASN A 68 -1.20 -9.19 -18.81
CA ASN A 68 -1.89 -7.90 -18.97
C ASN A 68 -1.53 -7.23 -20.29
N LEU A 69 -0.26 -7.27 -20.71
CA LEU A 69 0.16 -6.76 -22.03
C LEU A 69 -0.50 -7.54 -23.17
N PHE A 70 -0.60 -8.87 -23.04
CA PHE A 70 -1.25 -9.72 -24.03
C PHE A 70 -2.76 -9.46 -24.12
N SER A 71 -3.43 -9.36 -22.98
CA SER A 71 -4.84 -8.96 -22.88
C SER A 71 -5.08 -7.58 -23.50
N ALA A 72 -4.28 -6.59 -23.11
CA ALA A 72 -4.38 -5.22 -23.63
C ALA A 72 -4.18 -5.16 -25.15
N ALA A 73 -3.18 -5.88 -25.69
CA ALA A 73 -2.90 -5.93 -27.12
C ALA A 73 -4.04 -6.53 -27.96
N LEU A 74 -4.82 -7.45 -27.37
CA LEU A 74 -5.96 -8.10 -28.02
C LEU A 74 -7.31 -7.48 -27.66
N SER A 75 -7.31 -6.37 -26.92
CA SER A 75 -8.53 -5.69 -26.47
C SER A 75 -9.25 -4.94 -27.58
N ALA A 76 -10.46 -4.44 -27.30
CA ALA A 76 -11.22 -3.61 -28.25
C ALA A 76 -10.51 -2.27 -28.58
N ARG A 77 -9.68 -1.77 -27.65
CA ARG A 77 -8.91 -0.52 -27.82
C ARG A 77 -7.42 -0.75 -27.50
N PRO A 78 -6.65 -1.46 -28.35
CA PRO A 78 -5.31 -1.93 -28.01
C PRO A 78 -4.32 -0.84 -27.61
N ALA A 79 -4.22 0.23 -28.39
CA ALA A 79 -3.27 1.32 -28.12
C ALA A 79 -3.55 2.02 -26.78
N HIS A 80 -4.83 2.26 -26.48
CA HIS A 80 -5.27 2.84 -25.22
C HIS A 80 -4.96 1.91 -24.05
N SER A 81 -5.37 0.64 -24.17
CA SER A 81 -5.19 -0.36 -23.13
C SER A 81 -3.71 -0.65 -22.82
N LEU A 82 -2.86 -0.72 -23.85
CA LEU A 82 -1.41 -0.86 -23.67
C LEU A 82 -0.79 0.34 -22.94
N GLY A 83 -1.24 1.57 -23.28
CA GLY A 83 -0.84 2.78 -22.56
C GLY A 83 -1.24 2.73 -21.09
N ALA A 84 -2.47 2.28 -20.80
CA ALA A 84 -2.98 2.13 -19.44
C ALA A 84 -2.19 1.09 -18.62
N VAL A 85 -1.80 -0.04 -19.21
CA VAL A 85 -0.93 -1.02 -18.52
C VAL A 85 0.41 -0.38 -18.13
N LEU A 86 1.02 0.41 -19.01
CA LEU A 86 2.28 1.09 -18.69
C LEU A 86 2.12 2.13 -17.59
N ASP A 87 1.03 2.90 -17.60
CA ASP A 87 0.76 3.93 -16.59
C ASP A 87 0.44 3.33 -15.22
N ASN A 88 -0.35 2.24 -15.18
CA ASN A 88 -0.75 1.59 -13.93
C ASN A 88 0.39 0.79 -13.28
N GLU A 89 1.28 0.19 -14.08
CA GLU A 89 2.27 -0.76 -13.57
C GLU A 89 3.65 -0.16 -13.30
N TRP A 90 4.02 0.99 -13.89
CA TRP A 90 5.35 1.58 -13.63
C TRP A 90 5.69 1.85 -12.14
N PRO A 91 4.74 2.08 -11.21
CA PRO A 91 5.03 2.16 -9.77
C PRO A 91 5.81 0.98 -9.20
N LEU A 92 5.80 -0.20 -9.87
CA LEU A 92 6.63 -1.35 -9.50
C LEU A 92 8.13 -1.04 -9.46
N VAL A 93 8.58 0.00 -10.17
CA VAL A 93 9.96 0.49 -10.14
C VAL A 93 10.37 0.89 -8.72
N VAL A 94 9.45 1.34 -7.86
CA VAL A 94 9.71 1.59 -6.43
C VAL A 94 10.30 0.33 -5.77
N MET A 95 9.62 -0.81 -5.94
CA MET A 95 10.04 -2.08 -5.38
C MET A 95 11.39 -2.50 -5.97
N LEU A 96 11.58 -2.38 -7.29
CA LEU A 96 12.83 -2.74 -7.96
C LEU A 96 14.01 -1.90 -7.46
N MET A 97 13.83 -0.58 -7.34
CA MET A 97 14.89 0.32 -6.87
C MET A 97 15.30 -0.02 -5.45
N MET A 98 14.35 -0.28 -4.55
CA MET A 98 14.67 -0.71 -3.19
C MET A 98 15.38 -2.07 -3.19
N PHE A 99 14.81 -3.06 -3.89
CA PHE A 99 15.31 -4.42 -3.90
C PHE A 99 16.64 -4.59 -4.65
N TRP A 100 17.00 -3.75 -5.61
CA TRP A 100 18.30 -3.87 -6.29
C TRP A 100 19.41 -3.09 -5.61
N THR A 101 19.09 -1.94 -4.99
CA THR A 101 20.10 -0.97 -4.55
C THR A 101 20.36 -1.00 -3.04
N ILE A 102 19.38 -1.40 -2.21
CA ILE A 102 19.56 -1.42 -0.75
C ILE A 102 20.28 -2.71 -0.33
N ARG A 103 21.54 -2.55 0.12
CA ARG A 103 22.43 -3.65 0.51
C ARG A 103 22.77 -3.71 1.99
N ASN A 104 22.33 -2.72 2.77
CA ASN A 104 22.68 -2.61 4.18
C ASN A 104 21.42 -2.37 5.01
N ALA A 105 21.27 -3.11 6.11
CA ALA A 105 20.21 -2.94 7.10
C ALA A 105 20.17 -1.52 7.69
N VAL A 106 21.31 -0.85 7.83
CA VAL A 106 21.37 0.54 8.30
C VAL A 106 20.67 1.49 7.33
N LEU A 107 20.89 1.34 6.02
CA LEU A 107 20.23 2.17 5.00
C LEU A 107 18.71 1.92 4.99
N LEU A 108 18.30 0.65 5.03
CA LEU A 108 16.89 0.28 5.11
C LEU A 108 16.20 0.93 6.32
N LYS A 109 16.83 0.83 7.51
CA LYS A 109 16.32 1.44 8.75
C LYS A 109 16.22 2.96 8.64
N ARG A 110 17.23 3.63 8.07
CA ARG A 110 17.22 5.09 7.90
C ARG A 110 16.13 5.56 6.94
N LEU A 111 15.90 4.84 5.83
CA LEU A 111 14.81 5.15 4.90
C LEU A 111 13.44 5.01 5.56
N VAL A 112 13.22 3.91 6.30
CA VAL A 112 11.97 3.73 7.06
C VAL A 112 11.81 4.81 8.12
N SER A 113 12.86 5.17 8.85
CA SER A 113 12.79 6.27 9.82
C SER A 113 12.45 7.62 9.16
N ALA A 114 13.04 7.93 8.00
CA ALA A 114 12.74 9.16 7.26
C ALA A 114 11.26 9.19 6.83
N LEU A 115 10.74 8.08 6.30
CA LEU A 115 9.33 7.92 5.96
C LEU A 115 8.43 8.14 7.19
N LEU A 116 8.75 7.50 8.32
CA LEU A 116 7.93 7.62 9.54
C LEU A 116 7.93 9.02 10.14
N ILE A 117 9.07 9.72 10.13
CA ILE A 117 9.19 11.10 10.61
C ILE A 117 8.35 12.04 9.75
N ALA A 118 8.47 11.95 8.42
CA ALA A 118 7.66 12.77 7.51
C ALA A 118 6.17 12.42 7.63
N SER A 119 5.84 11.14 7.76
CA SER A 119 4.46 10.67 7.92
C SER A 119 3.82 11.14 9.22
N PHE A 120 4.59 11.23 10.31
CA PHE A 120 4.07 11.70 11.59
C PHE A 120 3.43 13.10 11.46
N VAL A 121 4.07 14.00 10.72
CA VAL A 121 3.52 15.34 10.45
C VAL A 121 2.20 15.25 9.67
N ALA A 122 2.13 14.40 8.65
CA ALA A 122 0.91 14.18 7.88
C ALA A 122 -0.24 13.61 8.73
N MET A 123 0.06 12.70 9.67
CA MET A 123 -0.95 12.13 10.57
C MET A 123 -1.46 13.16 11.58
N VAL A 124 -0.57 13.97 12.18
CA VAL A 124 -0.97 15.06 13.07
C VAL A 124 -1.85 16.08 12.33
N TYR A 125 -1.45 16.45 11.11
CA TYR A 125 -2.22 17.35 10.26
C TYR A 125 -3.63 16.79 9.97
N ALA A 126 -3.74 15.50 9.64
CA ALA A 126 -5.03 14.85 9.41
C ALA A 126 -5.92 14.77 10.66
N ILE A 127 -5.35 14.54 11.84
CA ILE A 127 -6.12 14.60 13.09
C ILE A 127 -6.67 16.02 13.28
N TRP A 128 -5.84 17.05 13.08
CA TRP A 128 -6.30 18.44 13.14
C TRP A 128 -7.42 18.72 12.14
N GLN A 129 -7.29 18.25 10.89
CA GLN A 129 -8.32 18.36 9.85
C GLN A 129 -9.66 17.75 10.26
N THR A 130 -9.63 16.65 11.02
CA THR A 130 -10.83 15.93 11.48
C THR A 130 -11.74 16.83 12.33
N PHE A 131 -11.17 17.80 13.05
CA PHE A 131 -11.92 18.74 13.89
C PHE A 131 -12.03 20.15 13.27
N GLY A 132 -11.03 20.56 12.50
CA GLY A 132 -10.96 21.90 11.92
C GLY A 132 -11.76 22.07 10.62
N GLY A 133 -12.01 20.99 9.88
CA GLY A 133 -12.81 21.02 8.66
C GLY A 133 -12.20 21.77 7.47
N LEU A 134 -10.91 22.11 7.55
CA LEU A 134 -10.19 22.86 6.52
C LEU A 134 -8.96 22.09 6.06
N GLU A 135 -8.75 22.09 4.76
CA GLU A 135 -7.52 21.64 4.11
C GLU A 135 -6.68 22.89 3.79
N LEU A 136 -5.70 23.20 4.65
CA LEU A 136 -4.87 24.41 4.55
C LEU A 136 -4.04 24.48 3.28
N TYR A 137 -3.64 23.33 2.71
CA TYR A 137 -2.73 23.31 1.57
C TYR A 137 -3.41 23.75 0.27
N ARG A 138 -4.67 23.34 0.04
CA ARG A 138 -5.47 23.69 -1.13
C ARG A 138 -6.58 24.71 -0.83
N HIS A 139 -6.69 25.15 0.43
CA HIS A 139 -7.74 26.04 0.91
C HIS A 139 -9.16 25.51 0.65
N LEU A 140 -9.37 24.20 0.88
CA LEU A 140 -10.66 23.53 0.66
C LEU A 140 -11.38 23.26 1.97
N GLN A 141 -12.71 23.35 1.95
CA GLN A 141 -13.55 22.84 3.03
C GLN A 141 -13.67 21.33 2.90
N LEU A 142 -13.54 20.63 4.02
CA LEU A 142 -13.63 19.17 4.07
C LEU A 142 -15.08 18.71 4.24
N ASP A 143 -15.37 17.50 3.79
CA ASP A 143 -16.71 16.92 3.89
C ASP A 143 -17.13 16.77 5.36
N PRO A 144 -18.25 17.36 5.79
CA PRO A 144 -18.74 17.22 7.15
C PRO A 144 -19.26 15.80 7.39
N MET A 145 -18.95 15.25 8.56
CA MET A 145 -19.38 13.92 9.00
C MET A 145 -20.43 13.96 10.11
N GLY A 146 -20.88 15.16 10.46
CA GLY A 146 -21.80 15.41 11.57
C GLY A 146 -21.07 15.62 12.89
N SER A 147 -21.77 16.21 13.87
CA SER A 147 -21.26 16.43 15.23
C SER A 147 -19.92 17.17 15.33
N GLY A 148 -19.63 18.07 14.38
CA GLY A 148 -18.38 18.85 14.34
C GLY A 148 -17.16 18.08 13.82
N TYR A 149 -17.34 16.89 13.26
CA TYR A 149 -16.28 16.12 12.62
C TYR A 149 -16.27 16.31 11.11
N PHE A 150 -15.09 16.19 10.53
CA PHE A 150 -14.83 16.32 9.10
C PHE A 150 -13.95 15.18 8.60
N ARG A 151 -14.06 14.90 7.31
CA ARG A 151 -13.32 13.80 6.69
C ARG A 151 -11.88 14.21 6.38
N ALA A 152 -10.93 13.69 7.14
CA ALA A 152 -9.53 14.00 6.94
C ALA A 152 -8.96 13.40 5.64
N VAL A 153 -8.14 14.19 4.95
CA VAL A 153 -7.45 13.82 3.70
C VAL A 153 -5.92 13.88 3.83
N GLY A 154 -5.40 14.33 4.97
CA GLY A 154 -3.99 14.63 5.16
C GLY A 154 -3.51 15.63 4.11
N PHE A 155 -2.36 15.37 3.51
CA PHE A 155 -1.87 16.13 2.36
C PHE A 155 -2.36 15.60 1.01
N TYR A 156 -3.14 14.51 0.98
CA TYR A 156 -3.68 13.96 -0.27
C TYR A 156 -4.96 14.67 -0.69
N GLY A 157 -5.36 14.46 -1.95
CA GLY A 157 -6.61 15.02 -2.49
C GLY A 157 -7.85 14.21 -2.13
N PHE A 158 -7.67 13.00 -1.59
CA PHE A 158 -8.78 12.07 -1.35
C PHE A 158 -8.55 11.22 -0.09
N TYR A 159 -9.60 11.10 0.72
CA TYR A 159 -9.53 10.48 2.05
C TYR A 159 -9.21 8.97 2.00
N LEU A 160 -9.69 8.24 0.99
CA LEU A 160 -9.39 6.80 0.87
C LEU A 160 -7.90 6.57 0.59
N THR A 161 -7.30 7.41 -0.23
CA THR A 161 -5.86 7.38 -0.54
C THR A 161 -5.04 7.64 0.73
N PHE A 162 -5.39 8.69 1.47
CA PHE A 162 -4.71 8.98 2.72
C PHE A 162 -4.91 7.88 3.77
N ALA A 163 -6.12 7.31 3.90
CA ALA A 163 -6.41 6.26 4.86
C ALA A 163 -5.57 5.00 4.63
N ALA A 164 -5.40 4.59 3.37
CA ALA A 164 -4.57 3.44 3.02
C ALA A 164 -3.07 3.70 3.31
N PHE A 165 -2.60 4.91 3.03
CA PHE A 165 -1.27 5.34 3.42
C PHE A 165 -1.07 5.35 4.95
N ALA A 166 -2.00 5.95 5.69
CA ALA A 166 -1.98 5.99 7.15
C ALA A 166 -2.00 4.59 7.79
N MET A 167 -2.75 3.65 7.21
CA MET A 167 -2.73 2.23 7.59
C MET A 167 -1.33 1.61 7.42
N THR A 168 -0.62 1.93 6.33
CA THR A 168 0.75 1.46 6.12
C THR A 168 1.69 1.95 7.23
N ILE A 169 1.60 3.23 7.56
CA ILE A 169 2.41 3.85 8.61
C ILE A 169 2.06 3.27 9.99
N PHE A 170 0.78 2.98 10.24
CA PHE A 170 0.33 2.28 11.44
C PHE A 170 1.02 0.92 11.59
N PHE A 171 0.96 0.04 10.57
CA PHE A 171 1.54 -1.31 10.69
C PHE A 171 3.07 -1.28 10.80
N LEU A 172 3.76 -0.41 10.06
CA LEU A 172 5.21 -0.24 10.19
C LEU A 172 5.60 0.23 11.59
N SER A 173 4.91 1.25 12.11
CA SER A 173 5.19 1.82 13.44
C SER A 173 4.81 0.85 14.55
N ALA A 174 3.67 0.17 14.45
CA ALA A 174 3.23 -0.83 15.42
C ALA A 174 4.21 -2.01 15.47
N ALA A 175 4.70 -2.48 14.32
CA ALA A 175 5.70 -3.54 14.29
C ALA A 175 7.02 -3.12 14.95
N LEU A 176 7.51 -1.91 14.66
CA LEU A 176 8.71 -1.37 15.29
C LEU A 176 8.53 -1.16 16.79
N ALA A 177 7.37 -0.69 17.23
CA ALA A 177 7.04 -0.49 18.64
C ALA A 177 7.07 -1.80 19.44
N VAL A 178 6.69 -2.92 18.82
CA VAL A 178 6.65 -4.23 19.48
C VAL A 178 8.02 -4.92 19.44
N GLU A 179 8.77 -4.84 18.34
CA GLU A 179 10.07 -5.52 18.22
C GLU A 179 11.23 -4.76 18.89
N VAL A 180 11.23 -3.42 18.86
CA VAL A 180 12.34 -2.63 19.42
C VAL A 180 12.27 -2.64 20.95
N LYS A 181 13.23 -3.32 21.58
CA LYS A 181 13.36 -3.41 23.04
C LYS A 181 14.18 -2.24 23.56
N SER A 182 13.54 -1.23 24.17
CA SER A 182 14.11 -0.16 25.05
C SER A 182 13.15 1.03 25.13
N GLY A 183 13.52 2.09 25.87
CA GLY A 183 12.83 3.38 25.84
C GLY A 183 12.74 4.02 24.44
N ARG A 184 13.51 3.54 23.46
CA ARG A 184 13.48 4.01 22.07
C ARG A 184 12.23 3.56 21.29
N ARG A 185 11.35 2.75 21.89
CA ARG A 185 10.09 2.31 21.24
C ARG A 185 9.00 3.39 21.20
N TRP A 186 9.06 4.37 22.10
CA TRP A 186 7.98 5.34 22.29
C TRP A 186 7.64 6.19 21.07
N PRO A 187 8.62 6.68 20.26
CA PRO A 187 8.31 7.35 19.00
C PRO A 187 7.43 6.48 18.08
N TYR A 188 7.71 5.18 17.98
CA TYR A 188 6.92 4.27 17.15
C TYR A 188 5.53 4.00 17.74
N VAL A 189 5.39 3.92 19.07
CA VAL A 189 4.09 3.82 19.74
C VAL A 189 3.24 5.06 19.44
N ILE A 190 3.82 6.25 19.57
CA ILE A 190 3.15 7.52 19.32
C ILE A 190 2.77 7.61 17.83
N THR A 191 3.68 7.33 16.90
CA THR A 191 3.37 7.33 15.46
C THR A 191 2.29 6.32 15.12
N ALA A 192 2.30 5.12 15.69
CA ALA A 192 1.24 4.13 15.50
C ALA A 192 -0.12 4.66 16.02
N LEU A 193 -0.16 5.23 17.22
CA LEU A 193 -1.39 5.79 17.79
C LEU A 193 -1.94 6.94 16.94
N VAL A 194 -1.10 7.91 16.55
CA VAL A 194 -1.52 9.04 15.71
C VAL A 194 -1.96 8.54 14.32
N SER A 195 -1.29 7.53 13.74
CA SER A 195 -1.73 6.93 12.47
C SER A 195 -3.08 6.20 12.59
N PHE A 196 -3.30 5.48 13.70
CA PHE A 196 -4.59 4.84 13.98
C PHE A 196 -5.72 5.87 14.08
N LEU A 197 -5.50 6.96 14.83
CA LEU A 197 -6.46 8.05 14.98
C LEU A 197 -6.70 8.77 13.65
N ALA A 198 -5.67 8.99 12.83
CA ALA A 198 -5.80 9.56 11.49
C ALA A 198 -6.66 8.68 10.57
N VAL A 199 -6.49 7.35 10.60
CA VAL A 199 -7.37 6.40 9.87
C VAL A 199 -8.81 6.51 10.36
N VAL A 200 -9.05 6.61 11.67
CA VAL A 200 -10.41 6.83 12.20
C VAL A 200 -10.99 8.16 11.68
N GLY A 201 -10.20 9.24 11.70
CA GLY A 201 -10.59 10.57 11.21
C GLY A 201 -10.86 10.65 9.69
N THR A 202 -10.42 9.67 8.91
CA THR A 202 -10.77 9.59 7.47
C THR A 202 -12.18 9.06 7.20
N PHE A 203 -12.84 8.43 8.18
CA PHE A 203 -14.14 7.76 8.02
C PHE A 203 -14.21 6.76 6.83
N ALA A 204 -13.05 6.18 6.47
CA ALA A 204 -12.87 5.22 5.39
C ALA A 204 -13.22 3.80 5.84
N ARG A 205 -14.50 3.39 5.64
CA ARG A 205 -15.01 2.06 6.02
C ARG A 205 -14.16 0.89 5.51
N SER A 206 -13.68 0.96 4.27
CA SER A 206 -12.83 -0.06 3.66
C SER A 206 -11.54 -0.29 4.45
N ILE A 207 -10.89 0.78 4.92
CA ILE A 207 -9.67 0.67 5.75
C ILE A 207 -9.99 0.27 7.19
N TRP A 208 -11.15 0.65 7.73
CA TRP A 208 -11.59 0.15 9.04
C TRP A 208 -11.79 -1.37 9.03
N LEU A 209 -12.33 -1.93 7.94
CA LEU A 209 -12.42 -3.38 7.74
C LEU A 209 -11.02 -4.04 7.62
N SER A 210 -10.07 -3.36 6.97
CA SER A 210 -8.66 -3.80 6.96
C SER A 210 -8.06 -3.81 8.36
N PHE A 211 -8.30 -2.79 9.20
CA PHE A 211 -7.89 -2.79 10.60
C PHE A 211 -8.57 -3.90 11.41
N GLY A 212 -9.87 -4.09 11.22
CA GLY A 212 -10.67 -5.15 11.86
C GLY A 212 -10.17 -6.57 11.61
N THR A 213 -9.43 -6.78 10.52
CA THR A 213 -8.87 -8.09 10.14
C THR A 213 -7.36 -8.16 10.41
N ALA A 214 -6.57 -7.21 9.90
CA ALA A 214 -5.11 -7.27 9.94
C ALA A 214 -4.53 -6.97 11.33
N ILE A 215 -5.18 -6.16 12.19
CA ILE A 215 -4.72 -5.95 13.57
C ILE A 215 -4.81 -7.23 14.41
N PRO A 216 -5.98 -7.92 14.49
CA PRO A 216 -6.07 -9.22 15.14
C PRO A 216 -5.07 -10.24 14.59
N LEU A 217 -5.00 -10.40 13.26
CA LEU A 217 -4.10 -11.37 12.64
C LEU A 217 -2.63 -11.08 12.98
N TYR A 218 -2.22 -9.81 12.99
CA TYR A 218 -0.89 -9.41 13.44
C TYR A 218 -0.67 -9.81 14.90
N ALA A 219 -1.61 -9.52 15.79
CA ALA A 219 -1.51 -9.88 17.20
C ALA A 219 -1.46 -11.41 17.44
N PHE A 220 -2.17 -12.21 16.64
CA PHE A 220 -2.11 -13.67 16.72
C PHE A 220 -0.74 -14.24 16.36
N THR A 221 0.05 -13.57 15.51
CA THR A 221 1.46 -13.99 15.26
C THR A 221 2.33 -13.91 16.51
N ARG A 222 1.89 -13.17 17.54
CA ARG A 222 2.57 -13.02 18.83
C ARG A 222 2.07 -14.00 19.89
N GLY A 223 1.11 -14.84 19.54
CA GLY A 223 0.54 -15.87 20.41
C GLY A 223 -0.96 -15.70 20.62
N ARG A 224 -1.63 -16.82 20.90
CA ARG A 224 -3.09 -16.91 21.03
C ARG A 224 -3.67 -15.94 22.07
N LYS A 225 -3.03 -15.81 23.23
CA LYS A 225 -3.49 -14.90 24.30
C LYS A 225 -3.45 -13.43 23.87
N THR A 226 -2.35 -13.02 23.24
CA THR A 226 -2.18 -11.66 22.71
C THR A 226 -3.20 -11.36 21.61
N GLY A 227 -3.40 -12.30 20.68
CA GLY A 227 -4.41 -12.17 19.62
C GLY A 227 -5.82 -11.97 20.17
N ILE A 228 -6.24 -12.79 21.15
CA ILE A 228 -7.54 -12.65 21.81
C ILE A 228 -7.65 -11.30 22.53
N ALA A 229 -6.66 -10.94 23.34
CA ALA A 229 -6.67 -9.69 24.11
C ALA A 229 -6.78 -8.45 23.21
N VAL A 230 -6.00 -8.40 22.12
CA VAL A 230 -6.04 -7.30 21.14
C VAL A 230 -7.37 -7.29 20.39
N SER A 231 -7.93 -8.45 20.05
CA SER A 231 -9.23 -8.54 19.38
C SER A 231 -10.36 -8.00 20.27
N ILE A 232 -10.37 -8.40 21.55
CA ILE A 232 -11.33 -7.88 22.54
C ILE A 232 -11.14 -6.36 22.70
N ALA A 233 -9.91 -5.89 22.85
CA ALA A 233 -9.63 -4.46 22.98
C ALA A 233 -10.12 -3.66 21.76
N LEU A 234 -9.90 -4.18 20.54
CA LEU A 234 -10.37 -3.54 19.32
C LEU A 234 -11.91 -3.50 19.26
N VAL A 235 -12.58 -4.60 19.63
CA VAL A 235 -14.06 -4.63 19.72
C VAL A 235 -14.56 -3.61 20.75
N VAL A 236 -13.93 -3.52 21.93
CA VAL A 236 -14.28 -2.53 22.96
C VAL A 236 -14.11 -1.10 22.43
N ILE A 237 -13.03 -0.80 21.70
CA ILE A 237 -12.80 0.52 21.09
C ILE A 237 -13.90 0.83 20.06
N VAL A 238 -14.24 -0.12 19.20
CA VAL A 238 -15.31 0.04 18.19
C VAL A 238 -16.66 0.27 18.86
N VAL A 239 -17.02 -0.53 19.87
CA VAL A 239 -18.27 -0.39 20.63
C VAL A 239 -18.31 0.94 21.39
N ALA A 240 -17.22 1.35 22.04
CA ALA A 240 -17.14 2.64 22.72
C ALA A 240 -17.34 3.79 21.72
N GLY A 241 -16.65 3.76 20.57
CA GLY A 241 -16.82 4.77 19.52
C GLY A 241 -18.25 4.80 18.95
N PHE A 242 -18.85 3.63 18.71
CA PHE A 242 -20.23 3.49 18.26
C PHE A 242 -21.25 4.08 19.26
N LEU A 243 -21.06 3.85 20.56
CA LEU A 243 -21.96 4.34 21.59
C LEU A 243 -21.79 5.84 21.86
N THR A 244 -20.58 6.38 21.74
CA THR A 244 -20.26 7.75 22.18
C THR A 244 -20.12 8.78 21.07
N VAL A 245 -19.83 8.38 19.83
CA VAL A 245 -19.58 9.31 18.71
C VAL A 245 -20.59 9.07 17.58
N PRO A 246 -21.60 9.95 17.39
CA PRO A 246 -22.64 9.78 16.37
C PRO A 246 -22.10 9.62 14.94
N ALA A 247 -21.04 10.37 14.59
CA ALA A 247 -20.39 10.25 13.29
C ALA A 247 -19.79 8.85 13.06
N LEU A 248 -19.19 8.24 14.09
CA LEU A 248 -18.68 6.87 13.99
C LEU A 248 -19.82 5.85 13.90
N ARG A 249 -20.90 6.04 14.69
CA ARG A 249 -22.10 5.20 14.65
C ARG A 249 -22.68 5.11 13.24
N TYR A 250 -22.97 6.27 12.62
CA TYR A 250 -23.52 6.35 11.27
C TYR A 250 -22.64 5.61 10.25
N ARG A 251 -21.32 5.75 10.38
CA ARG A 251 -20.38 5.09 9.47
C ARG A 251 -20.31 3.59 9.68
N VAL A 252 -20.39 3.09 10.91
CA VAL A 252 -20.46 1.66 11.20
C VAL A 252 -21.78 1.06 10.69
N GLU A 253 -22.93 1.69 10.96
CA GLU A 253 -24.24 1.21 10.48
C GLU A 253 -24.29 1.10 8.96
N SER A 254 -23.69 2.07 8.26
CA SER A 254 -23.65 2.09 6.81
C SER A 254 -22.79 0.97 6.17
N ILE A 255 -22.00 0.20 6.96
CA ILE A 255 -21.23 -0.95 6.44
C ILE A 255 -22.17 -2.06 5.95
N THR A 256 -23.27 -2.31 6.68
CA THR A 256 -24.23 -3.39 6.37
C THR A 256 -25.50 -2.89 5.70
N ASP A 257 -25.65 -1.58 5.52
CA ASP A 257 -26.79 -0.97 4.84
C ASP A 257 -26.72 -1.25 3.34
N LEU A 258 -27.74 -1.92 2.80
CA LEU A 258 -27.79 -2.31 1.38
C LEU A 258 -27.98 -1.10 0.46
N GLY A 259 -28.73 -0.08 0.87
CA GLY A 259 -28.94 1.13 0.06
C GLY A 259 -27.64 1.93 -0.07
N GLN A 260 -26.89 2.06 1.02
CA GLN A 260 -25.57 2.73 1.04
C GLN A 260 -24.46 1.96 0.31
N ASN A 261 -24.74 0.72 -0.12
CA ASN A 261 -23.83 -0.13 -0.87
C ASN A 261 -24.40 -0.57 -2.22
N GLU A 262 -25.56 -0.05 -2.63
CA GLU A 262 -26.25 -0.46 -3.86
C GLU A 262 -25.35 -0.28 -5.09
N THR A 263 -24.70 0.89 -5.23
CA THR A 263 -23.74 1.14 -6.31
C THR A 263 -22.67 0.06 -6.37
N ARG A 264 -22.03 -0.30 -5.25
CA ARG A 264 -20.97 -1.33 -5.23
C ARG A 264 -21.52 -2.68 -5.69
N LEU A 265 -22.69 -3.08 -5.18
CA LEU A 265 -23.31 -4.35 -5.55
C LEU A 265 -23.65 -4.41 -7.04
N ASN A 266 -24.17 -3.30 -7.59
CA ASN A 266 -24.50 -3.19 -9.01
C ASN A 266 -23.25 -3.18 -9.89
N LEU A 267 -22.20 -2.46 -9.48
CA LEU A 267 -20.90 -2.48 -10.16
C LEU A 267 -20.28 -3.88 -10.15
N TRP A 268 -20.36 -4.63 -9.05
CA TRP A 268 -19.83 -5.99 -8.96
C TRP A 268 -20.59 -6.98 -9.83
N ARG A 269 -21.93 -6.87 -9.89
CA ARG A 269 -22.75 -7.67 -10.82
C ARG A 269 -22.36 -7.39 -12.27
N THR A 270 -22.18 -6.11 -12.61
CA THR A 270 -21.74 -5.67 -13.94
C THR A 270 -20.35 -6.23 -14.28
N ALA A 271 -19.39 -6.09 -13.35
CA ALA A 271 -18.04 -6.62 -13.51
C ALA A 271 -18.02 -8.14 -13.69
N PHE A 272 -18.83 -8.86 -12.89
CA PHE A 272 -18.94 -10.31 -13.01
C PHE A 272 -19.55 -10.74 -14.34
N ALA A 273 -20.57 -10.03 -14.84
CA ALA A 273 -21.16 -10.30 -16.15
C ALA A 273 -20.13 -10.12 -17.28
N ILE A 274 -19.41 -8.99 -17.30
CA ILE A 274 -18.32 -8.75 -18.27
C ILE A 274 -17.26 -9.85 -18.18
N SER A 275 -16.87 -10.22 -16.96
CA SER A 275 -15.83 -11.24 -16.74
C SER A 275 -16.24 -12.62 -17.23
N ASN A 276 -17.53 -12.99 -17.15
CA ASN A 276 -18.02 -14.28 -17.63
C ASN A 276 -18.13 -14.34 -19.16
N ASP A 277 -18.38 -13.21 -19.81
CA ASP A 277 -18.36 -13.10 -21.28
C ASP A 277 -16.92 -13.04 -21.83
N HIS A 278 -15.96 -12.60 -21.01
CA HIS A 278 -14.54 -12.48 -21.35
C HIS A 278 -13.60 -13.19 -20.35
N PRO A 279 -13.76 -14.50 -20.09
CA PRO A 279 -13.16 -15.17 -18.93
C PRO A 279 -11.64 -15.35 -19.00
N ILE A 280 -11.06 -15.43 -20.20
CA ILE A 280 -9.64 -15.72 -20.38
C ILE A 280 -8.83 -14.43 -20.46
N LEU A 281 -9.11 -13.57 -21.44
CA LEU A 281 -8.34 -12.37 -21.68
C LEU A 281 -8.89 -11.16 -20.92
N GLY A 282 -10.12 -11.20 -20.41
CA GLY A 282 -10.81 -9.99 -20.01
C GLY A 282 -11.05 -9.06 -21.20
N ILE A 283 -11.30 -7.79 -20.91
CA ILE A 283 -11.55 -6.75 -21.91
C ILE A 283 -10.35 -5.84 -22.14
N GLY A 284 -9.20 -6.11 -21.51
CA GLY A 284 -8.03 -5.23 -21.49
C GLY A 284 -8.14 -4.14 -20.43
N GLU A 285 -7.00 -3.67 -19.95
CA GLU A 285 -6.89 -2.56 -19.00
C GLU A 285 -7.56 -1.29 -19.53
N ASP A 286 -8.25 -0.57 -18.65
CA ASP A 286 -8.94 0.70 -18.94
C ASP A 286 -9.92 0.62 -20.13
N ASN A 287 -10.68 -0.47 -20.21
CA ASN A 287 -11.82 -0.65 -21.12
C ASN A 287 -13.18 -0.73 -20.42
N TRP A 288 -13.22 -0.50 -19.11
CA TRP A 288 -14.45 -0.57 -18.30
C TRP A 288 -15.56 0.32 -18.86
N ASP A 289 -15.28 1.60 -19.09
CA ASP A 289 -16.20 2.59 -19.66
C ASP A 289 -16.81 2.16 -21.00
N HIS A 290 -16.00 1.50 -21.86
CA HIS A 290 -16.44 1.05 -23.17
C HIS A 290 -17.46 -0.09 -23.11
N PHE A 291 -17.34 -0.97 -22.11
CA PHE A 291 -18.22 -2.12 -21.93
C PHE A 291 -19.34 -1.86 -20.92
N PHE A 292 -19.17 -0.89 -20.01
CA PHE A 292 -20.03 -0.71 -18.85
C PHE A 292 -21.51 -0.61 -19.22
N GLU A 293 -21.89 0.31 -20.12
CA GLU A 293 -23.30 0.55 -20.45
C GLU A 293 -24.00 -0.68 -21.08
N ARG A 294 -23.25 -1.56 -21.75
CA ARG A 294 -23.80 -2.79 -22.33
C ARG A 294 -24.14 -3.84 -21.27
N TYR A 295 -23.40 -3.89 -20.17
CA TYR A 295 -23.52 -4.90 -19.12
C TYR A 295 -24.11 -4.36 -17.82
N ARG A 296 -24.30 -3.04 -17.75
CA ARG A 296 -24.85 -2.33 -16.61
C ARG A 296 -26.17 -2.97 -16.20
N VAL A 297 -26.28 -3.28 -14.91
CA VAL A 297 -27.55 -3.71 -14.31
C VAL A 297 -28.41 -2.50 -13.97
N ASP A 298 -29.73 -2.66 -14.02
CA ASP A 298 -30.66 -1.60 -13.59
C ASP A 298 -30.50 -1.32 -12.09
N GLY A 299 -30.51 -0.04 -11.72
CA GLY A 299 -30.42 0.39 -10.32
C GLY A 299 -29.76 1.76 -10.15
N TYR A 300 -29.59 2.16 -8.89
CA TYR A 300 -28.93 3.41 -8.54
C TYR A 300 -27.40 3.28 -8.62
N TYR A 301 -26.77 4.36 -9.10
CA TYR A 301 -25.32 4.54 -9.14
C TYR A 301 -24.98 5.98 -8.76
N ASP A 302 -24.19 6.16 -7.71
CA ASP A 302 -23.54 7.44 -7.40
C ASP A 302 -22.23 7.65 -8.20
N THR A 303 -21.71 6.58 -8.82
CA THR A 303 -20.55 6.60 -9.71
C THR A 303 -20.52 5.36 -10.59
N VAL A 304 -19.86 5.49 -11.74
CA VAL A 304 -19.72 4.42 -12.76
C VAL A 304 -18.27 4.22 -13.21
N VAL A 305 -17.30 4.87 -12.56
CA VAL A 305 -15.93 4.98 -13.07
C VAL A 305 -15.17 3.65 -13.07
N HIS A 306 -15.44 2.77 -12.12
CA HIS A 306 -14.76 1.49 -11.96
C HIS A 306 -15.47 0.58 -10.92
N PRO A 307 -15.15 -0.72 -10.83
CA PRO A 307 -15.83 -1.67 -9.93
C PRO A 307 -15.79 -1.41 -8.42
N HIS A 308 -14.95 -0.47 -7.95
CA HIS A 308 -14.68 -0.27 -6.51
C HIS A 308 -14.23 -1.56 -5.80
N ASN A 309 -13.46 -2.39 -6.50
CA ASN A 309 -12.88 -3.62 -5.99
C ASN A 309 -11.74 -4.04 -6.94
N ASP A 310 -10.49 -4.07 -6.46
CA ASP A 310 -9.34 -4.33 -7.33
C ASP A 310 -9.38 -5.74 -7.93
N TYR A 311 -9.95 -6.72 -7.22
CA TYR A 311 -10.09 -8.08 -7.76
C TYR A 311 -11.05 -8.13 -8.94
N PHE A 312 -12.17 -7.40 -8.87
CA PHE A 312 -13.06 -7.26 -10.02
C PHE A 312 -12.44 -6.42 -11.13
N SER A 313 -11.69 -5.37 -10.80
CA SER A 313 -10.98 -4.57 -11.81
C SER A 313 -10.00 -5.43 -12.60
N VAL A 314 -9.16 -6.23 -11.92
CA VAL A 314 -8.21 -7.16 -12.55
C VAL A 314 -8.93 -8.30 -13.28
N LEU A 315 -10.01 -8.84 -12.71
CA LEU A 315 -10.79 -9.91 -13.35
C LEU A 315 -11.42 -9.42 -14.67
N VAL A 316 -11.95 -8.20 -14.68
CA VAL A 316 -12.52 -7.57 -15.87
C VAL A 316 -11.41 -7.28 -16.89
N SER A 317 -10.29 -6.68 -16.48
CA SER A 317 -9.24 -6.30 -17.42
C SER A 317 -8.51 -7.50 -18.00
N SER A 318 -8.21 -8.52 -17.18
CA SER A 318 -7.26 -9.58 -17.54
C SER A 318 -7.78 -11.01 -17.39
N GLY A 319 -9.07 -11.18 -17.10
CA GLY A 319 -9.71 -12.47 -16.93
C GLY A 319 -9.22 -13.26 -15.72
N TYR A 320 -9.67 -14.51 -15.60
CA TYR A 320 -9.29 -15.40 -14.51
C TYR A 320 -7.78 -15.68 -14.44
N PRO A 321 -7.04 -15.87 -15.55
CA PRO A 321 -5.59 -16.07 -15.49
C PRO A 321 -4.86 -14.84 -14.90
N GLY A 322 -5.27 -13.63 -15.27
CA GLY A 322 -4.74 -12.39 -14.70
C GLY A 322 -5.03 -12.27 -13.21
N LEU A 323 -6.26 -12.57 -12.80
CA LEU A 323 -6.64 -12.57 -11.38
C LEU A 323 -5.83 -13.60 -10.56
N LEU A 324 -5.64 -14.81 -11.08
CA LEU A 324 -4.85 -15.85 -10.42
C LEU A 324 -3.39 -15.42 -10.24
N ALA A 325 -2.82 -14.77 -11.27
CA ALA A 325 -1.48 -14.21 -11.19
C ALA A 325 -1.37 -13.09 -10.16
N PHE A 326 -2.36 -12.18 -10.15
CA PHE A 326 -2.45 -11.09 -9.18
C PHE A 326 -2.52 -11.62 -7.75
N VAL A 327 -3.42 -12.56 -7.45
CA VAL A 327 -3.51 -13.19 -6.13
C VAL A 327 -2.21 -13.94 -5.80
N GLY A 328 -1.68 -14.70 -6.75
CA GLY A 328 -0.46 -15.49 -6.59
C GLY A 328 0.76 -14.65 -6.21
N MET A 329 0.98 -13.51 -6.87
CA MET A 329 2.11 -12.64 -6.53
C MET A 329 2.00 -12.12 -5.10
N TRP A 330 0.81 -11.71 -4.67
CA TRP A 330 0.62 -11.20 -3.31
C TRP A 330 0.78 -12.28 -2.25
N CYS A 331 0.33 -13.51 -2.51
CA CYS A 331 0.60 -14.65 -1.64
C CYS A 331 2.11 -14.89 -1.48
N VAL A 332 2.89 -14.81 -2.58
CA VAL A 332 4.36 -14.96 -2.51
C VAL A 332 5.00 -13.85 -1.68
N ALA A 333 4.57 -12.60 -1.83
CA ALA A 333 5.07 -11.48 -1.03
C ALA A 333 4.72 -11.63 0.46
N LEU A 334 3.49 -12.02 0.80
CA LEU A 334 3.07 -12.25 2.18
C LEU A 334 3.89 -13.38 2.84
N VAL A 335 4.09 -14.49 2.12
CA VAL A 335 4.91 -15.61 2.60
C VAL A 335 6.36 -15.19 2.78
N ALA A 336 6.92 -14.40 1.85
CA ALA A 336 8.27 -13.88 1.96
C ALA A 336 8.45 -13.03 3.23
N GLY A 337 7.57 -12.05 3.45
CA GLY A 337 7.64 -11.18 4.63
C GLY A 337 7.42 -11.92 5.94
N TYR A 338 6.47 -12.87 5.98
CA TYR A 338 6.27 -13.72 7.15
C TYR A 338 7.49 -14.62 7.42
N LYS A 339 8.11 -15.22 6.40
CA LYS A 339 9.33 -16.02 6.58
C LYS A 339 10.46 -15.20 7.20
N VAL A 340 10.72 -13.98 6.70
CA VAL A 340 11.74 -13.09 7.28
C VAL A 340 11.49 -12.85 8.76
N SER A 341 10.22 -12.64 9.14
CA SER A 341 9.87 -12.40 10.54
C SER A 341 10.25 -13.53 11.50
N ARG A 342 10.36 -14.76 10.99
CA ARG A 342 10.66 -15.96 11.76
C ARG A 342 12.15 -16.29 11.80
N THR A 343 12.92 -15.83 10.82
CA THR A 343 14.31 -16.27 10.63
C THR A 343 15.34 -15.22 11.03
N THR A 344 15.05 -13.93 10.86
CA THR A 344 16.02 -12.85 11.16
C THR A 344 16.27 -12.71 12.66
N LYS A 345 17.53 -12.42 13.04
CA LYS A 345 17.89 -12.02 14.42
C LYS A 345 17.81 -10.52 14.65
N ASP A 346 17.83 -9.69 13.60
CA ASP A 346 17.70 -8.24 13.71
C ASP A 346 16.24 -7.82 13.95
N ASP A 347 15.95 -7.25 15.13
CA ASP A 347 14.61 -6.84 15.55
C ASP A 347 13.98 -5.78 14.64
N ALA A 348 14.76 -4.81 14.15
CA ALA A 348 14.23 -3.77 13.28
C ALA A 348 13.95 -4.31 11.86
N ARG A 349 14.78 -5.21 11.37
CA ARG A 349 14.51 -5.95 10.12
C ARG A 349 13.24 -6.81 10.26
N ARG A 350 13.07 -7.49 11.40
CA ARG A 350 11.85 -8.25 11.74
C ARG A 350 10.62 -7.36 11.70
N ALA A 351 10.69 -6.20 12.35
CA ALA A 351 9.62 -5.23 12.39
C ALA A 351 9.23 -4.70 11.00
N ILE A 352 10.22 -4.31 10.19
CA ILE A 352 9.97 -3.79 8.85
C ILE A 352 9.29 -4.85 7.99
N ALA A 353 9.73 -6.11 8.05
CA ALA A 353 9.11 -7.21 7.33
C ALA A 353 7.66 -7.47 7.81
N LEU A 354 7.42 -7.57 9.13
CA LEU A 354 6.07 -7.77 9.68
C LEU A 354 5.13 -6.61 9.37
N GLY A 355 5.55 -5.37 9.63
CA GLY A 355 4.74 -4.19 9.37
C GLY A 355 4.38 -4.05 7.89
N SER A 356 5.32 -4.33 6.98
CA SER A 356 5.06 -4.34 5.54
C SER A 356 4.13 -5.48 5.13
N THR A 357 4.27 -6.67 5.74
CA THR A 357 3.40 -7.83 5.47
C THR A 357 1.95 -7.54 5.87
N PHE A 358 1.73 -6.99 7.07
CA PHE A 358 0.39 -6.68 7.54
C PHE A 358 -0.19 -5.42 6.91
N SER A 359 0.64 -4.48 6.46
CA SER A 359 0.21 -3.41 5.57
C SER A 359 -0.30 -3.96 4.24
N LEU A 360 0.47 -4.84 3.59
CA LEU A 360 0.07 -5.50 2.34
C LEU A 360 -1.24 -6.30 2.53
N LEU A 361 -1.37 -7.03 3.64
CA LEU A 361 -2.62 -7.72 3.98
C LEU A 361 -3.79 -6.73 4.13
N GLY A 362 -3.56 -5.60 4.79
CA GLY A 362 -4.57 -4.55 4.94
C GLY A 362 -5.00 -3.95 3.59
N PHE A 363 -4.06 -3.74 2.67
CA PHE A 363 -4.33 -3.33 1.30
C PHE A 363 -5.22 -4.36 0.58
N LEU A 364 -4.86 -5.65 0.62
CA LEU A 364 -5.63 -6.73 0.02
C LEU A 364 -7.06 -6.84 0.58
N VAL A 365 -7.24 -6.69 1.89
CA VAL A 365 -8.58 -6.66 2.49
C VAL A 365 -9.36 -5.43 2.03
N GLY A 366 -8.70 -4.26 1.99
CA GLY A 366 -9.33 -3.02 1.55
C GLY A 366 -9.75 -3.08 0.08
N SER A 367 -8.99 -3.80 -0.74
CA SER A 367 -9.22 -4.01 -2.17
C SER A 367 -10.51 -4.75 -2.50
N PHE A 368 -11.16 -5.40 -1.53
CA PHE A 368 -12.53 -5.91 -1.74
C PHE A 368 -13.56 -4.79 -1.83
N PHE A 369 -13.27 -3.59 -1.34
CA PHE A 369 -14.27 -2.52 -1.15
C PHE A 369 -13.90 -1.20 -1.84
N GLN A 370 -12.71 -1.12 -2.42
CA GLN A 370 -12.19 0.02 -3.14
C GLN A 370 -11.10 -0.40 -4.14
N ASN A 371 -10.87 0.42 -5.17
CA ASN A 371 -9.76 0.25 -6.11
C ASN A 371 -8.47 0.94 -5.60
N TYR A 372 -7.78 0.31 -4.66
CA TYR A 372 -6.52 0.81 -4.11
C TYR A 372 -5.36 0.57 -5.06
N TYR A 373 -5.29 -0.58 -5.72
CA TYR A 373 -4.24 -0.91 -6.67
C TYR A 373 -4.29 0.01 -7.90
N GLY A 374 -5.50 0.25 -8.44
CA GLY A 374 -5.70 1.18 -9.55
C GLY A 374 -5.52 2.66 -9.19
N THR A 375 -5.47 3.01 -7.90
CA THR A 375 -5.19 4.40 -7.49
C THR A 375 -3.68 4.62 -7.44
N PHE A 376 -3.15 5.40 -8.38
CA PHE A 376 -1.72 5.66 -8.57
C PHE A 376 -0.90 5.83 -7.26
N VAL A 377 -1.34 6.72 -6.37
CA VAL A 377 -0.63 7.04 -5.12
C VAL A 377 -0.61 5.85 -4.15
N ASN A 378 -1.70 5.10 -4.07
CA ASN A 378 -1.78 3.90 -3.25
C ASN A 378 -0.91 2.80 -3.85
N CYS A 379 -0.84 2.70 -5.18
CA CYS A 379 0.04 1.78 -5.89
C CYS A 379 1.52 2.03 -5.54
N LEU A 380 1.97 3.29 -5.45
CA LEU A 380 3.32 3.62 -4.94
C LEU A 380 3.55 3.09 -3.51
N GLY A 381 2.57 3.25 -2.61
CA GLY A 381 2.62 2.72 -1.24
C GLY A 381 2.61 1.19 -1.19
N TRP A 382 1.87 0.57 -2.10
CA TRP A 382 1.77 -0.87 -2.27
C TRP A 382 3.11 -1.47 -2.70
N TRP A 383 3.75 -0.89 -3.72
CA TRP A 383 5.07 -1.33 -4.18
C TRP A 383 6.19 -0.98 -3.21
N LEU A 384 6.06 0.10 -2.43
CA LEU A 384 6.95 0.39 -1.30
C LEU A 384 6.95 -0.76 -0.30
N VAL A 385 5.79 -1.26 0.14
CA VAL A 385 5.74 -2.33 1.15
C VAL A 385 6.30 -3.66 0.61
N VAL A 386 6.07 -3.97 -0.66
CA VAL A 386 6.70 -5.13 -1.31
C VAL A 386 8.22 -4.95 -1.40
N GLY A 387 8.68 -3.75 -1.77
CA GLY A 387 10.09 -3.39 -1.79
C GLY A 387 10.76 -3.56 -0.43
N LEU A 388 10.09 -3.15 0.64
CA LEU A 388 10.55 -3.36 2.02
C LEU A 388 10.63 -4.84 2.38
N ILE A 389 9.63 -5.65 2.03
CA ILE A 389 9.62 -7.11 2.26
C ILE A 389 10.81 -7.78 1.58
N LEU A 390 10.94 -7.60 0.26
CA LEU A 390 11.98 -8.28 -0.52
C LEU A 390 13.38 -7.80 -0.12
N THR A 391 13.53 -6.50 0.14
CA THR A 391 14.80 -5.94 0.64
C THR A 391 15.15 -6.55 1.98
N ALA A 392 14.22 -6.55 2.95
CA ALA A 392 14.43 -7.16 4.25
C ALA A 392 14.77 -8.64 4.13
N GLN A 393 14.22 -9.39 3.18
CA GLN A 393 14.58 -10.79 2.96
C GLN A 393 16.00 -10.95 2.43
N SER A 394 16.42 -10.07 1.53
CA SER A 394 17.72 -10.16 0.84
C SER A 394 18.93 -9.79 1.69
N LEU A 395 18.72 -9.12 2.82
CA LEU A 395 19.80 -8.73 3.72
C LEU A 395 20.28 -9.93 4.54
N GLU A 396 21.57 -10.01 4.77
CA GLU A 396 22.14 -10.99 5.70
C GLU A 396 22.03 -10.43 7.13
N ASP A 397 21.90 -11.32 8.11
CA ASP A 397 22.06 -10.91 9.51
C ASP A 397 23.53 -10.50 9.70
N ASN A 398 23.78 -9.34 10.30
CA ASN A 398 25.13 -8.87 10.60
C ASN A 398 25.81 -9.84 11.60
N GLY A 399 26.40 -10.91 11.06
CA GLY A 399 27.09 -11.97 11.79
C GLY A 399 28.38 -12.45 11.11
N ASP A 400 28.48 -12.33 9.78
CA ASP A 400 29.64 -12.86 9.02
C ASP A 400 30.41 -11.82 8.19
N GLY A 401 29.87 -10.60 8.01
CA GLY A 401 30.49 -9.55 7.19
C GLY A 401 31.66 -8.81 7.87
N ALA A 402 31.75 -8.83 9.20
CA ALA A 402 32.82 -8.14 9.93
C ALA A 402 34.17 -8.89 9.92
N LYS A 403 34.24 -10.10 9.34
CA LYS A 403 35.47 -10.89 9.22
C LYS A 403 36.11 -10.87 7.83
N LYS A 404 35.53 -10.20 6.83
CA LYS A 404 36.04 -10.23 5.44
C LYS A 404 36.58 -8.90 4.89
N GLU A 405 36.58 -7.83 5.68
CA GLU A 405 37.22 -6.55 5.30
C GLU A 405 38.53 -6.28 6.07
N GLY A 406 39.14 -7.32 6.64
CA GLY A 406 40.36 -7.21 7.44
C GLY A 406 41.32 -8.38 7.24
N SER A 407 41.61 -8.75 5.99
CA SER A 407 42.76 -9.60 5.63
C SER A 407 43.31 -9.21 4.27
#